data_AF-A0A0T6B1Y3-F1
#
_entry.id   AF-A0A0T6B1Y3-F1
#
_cell.length_a   1.000
_cell.length_b   1.000
_cell.length_c   1.000
_cell.angle_alpha   90.00
_cell.angle_beta   90.00
_cell.angle_gamma   90.00
#
_symmetry.space_group_name_H-M   'P 1'
#
loop_
_entity.id
_entity.type
_entity.pdbx_description
1 polymer ?
#
loop_
_entity_poly.entity_id
_entity_poly.type
_entity_poly.pdbx_seq_one_letter_code
_entity_poly.pdbx_strand_id
1 'polypeptide(L)'
;MQSGNSKTPWATTTKAATAVYDTASLLGINATSTLHLKNRLKLVDWEQLVQISTIAYSRLVGANPVQGLAFAPVIEPNHPGAVITRTPDDVLNSGDFNLTPMLMGYNSMEGVDFPLQVAFSTYFTITQLASEGLVPKSFNITDPVLLKEVGDVLKAYYFGDLSAVTFTDYQAIPYIGDLYFVIDAIQTAQIASRFTKVFFYVFS
;
A
#
# COMPACT_ATOMS: atom_id res chain seq x y z
N MET A 1 -15.02 -0.34 10.73
CA MET A 1 -13.85 -0.52 9.84
C MET A 1 -13.48 -1.99 9.88
N GLN A 2 -13.78 -2.72 8.81
CA GLN A 2 -13.64 -4.18 8.76
C GLN A 2 -12.53 -4.51 7.77
N SER A 3 -11.40 -5.02 8.25
CA SER A 3 -10.27 -5.43 7.40
C SER A 3 -9.74 -4.31 6.49
N GLY A 4 -9.75 -3.07 6.98
CA GLY A 4 -9.28 -1.92 6.20
C GLY A 4 -9.45 -0.59 6.91
N ASN A 5 -8.49 0.32 6.71
CA ASN A 5 -8.47 1.65 7.29
C ASN A 5 -7.61 2.60 6.46
N SER A 6 -7.61 3.90 6.79
CA SER A 6 -6.88 4.92 6.02
C SER A 6 -5.36 4.78 6.08
N LYS A 7 -4.79 4.08 7.07
CA LYS A 7 -3.35 3.83 7.17
C LYS A 7 -2.88 2.65 6.34
N THR A 8 -3.77 1.77 5.85
CA THR A 8 -3.34 0.59 5.09
C THR A 8 -2.57 0.99 3.83
N PRO A 9 -1.58 0.18 3.38
CA PRO A 9 -0.74 0.55 2.23
C PRO A 9 -1.53 0.78 0.94
N TRP A 10 -2.73 0.21 0.84
CA TRP A 10 -3.61 0.33 -0.33
C TRP A 10 -4.62 1.47 -0.24
N ALA A 11 -4.70 2.18 0.90
CA ALA A 11 -5.64 3.28 1.11
C ALA A 11 -5.08 4.66 0.73
N THR A 12 -3.77 4.80 0.52
CA THR A 12 -3.15 6.04 0.02
C THR A 12 -1.93 5.71 -0.84
N THR A 13 -1.74 6.40 -1.96
CA THR A 13 -0.60 6.17 -2.86
C THR A 13 0.17 7.44 -3.19
N THR A 14 1.49 7.27 -3.32
CA THR A 14 2.42 8.27 -3.89
C THR A 14 2.82 7.92 -5.33
N LYS A 15 2.37 6.78 -5.86
CA LYS A 15 2.75 6.25 -7.18
C LYS A 15 1.82 6.70 -8.30
N ALA A 16 0.69 7.35 -7.99
CA ALA A 16 -0.32 7.70 -8.98
C ALA A 16 0.23 8.53 -10.14
N ALA A 17 1.08 9.53 -9.86
CA ALA A 17 1.71 10.34 -10.91
C ALA A 17 2.55 9.47 -11.85
N THR A 18 3.45 8.64 -11.31
CA THR A 18 4.27 7.70 -12.09
C THR A 18 3.40 6.78 -12.93
N ALA A 19 2.34 6.21 -12.35
CA ALA A 19 1.42 5.32 -13.07
C ALA A 19 0.74 6.02 -14.26
N VAL A 20 0.33 7.29 -14.11
CA VAL A 20 -0.26 8.07 -15.20
C VAL A 20 0.77 8.39 -16.29
N TYR A 21 2.00 8.77 -15.92
CA TYR A 21 3.06 9.03 -16.90
C TYR A 21 3.49 7.76 -17.66
N ASP A 22 3.59 6.63 -16.98
CA ASP A 22 3.88 5.33 -17.60
C ASP A 22 2.75 4.92 -18.56
N THR A 23 1.49 5.12 -18.15
CA THR A 23 0.31 4.88 -19.01
C THR A 23 0.40 5.73 -20.29
N ALA A 24 0.70 7.02 -20.15
CA ALA A 24 0.82 7.93 -21.27
C ALA A 24 1.98 7.56 -22.20
N SER A 25 3.13 7.18 -21.64
CA SER A 25 4.27 6.69 -22.41
C SER A 25 3.91 5.45 -23.24
N LEU A 26 3.19 4.48 -22.64
CA LEU A 26 2.72 3.28 -23.32
C LEU A 26 1.69 3.58 -24.43
N LEU A 27 0.94 4.67 -24.32
CA LEU A 27 0.03 5.18 -25.35
C LEU A 27 0.75 6.03 -26.43
N GLY A 28 2.08 6.18 -26.35
CA GLY A 28 2.85 7.04 -27.26
C GLY A 28 2.61 8.53 -27.04
N ILE A 29 2.08 8.94 -25.88
CA ILE A 29 1.82 10.34 -25.54
C ILE A 29 3.08 10.94 -24.92
N ASN A 30 3.77 11.80 -25.67
CA ASN A 30 4.88 12.60 -25.14
C ASN A 30 4.34 13.89 -24.49
N ALA A 31 4.03 13.81 -23.20
CA ALA A 31 3.49 14.94 -22.45
C ALA A 31 4.57 15.96 -22.07
N THR A 32 4.29 17.24 -22.36
CA THR A 32 5.16 18.38 -22.04
C THR A 32 4.71 19.17 -20.81
N SER A 33 3.50 18.89 -20.31
CA SER A 33 2.93 19.45 -19.07
C SER A 33 1.79 18.55 -18.57
N THR A 34 1.38 18.72 -17.30
CA THR A 34 0.23 17.99 -16.72
C THR A 34 -1.09 18.34 -17.44
N LEU A 35 -1.25 19.58 -17.91
CA LEU A 35 -2.41 20.00 -18.69
C LEU A 35 -2.42 19.32 -20.07
N HIS A 36 -1.27 19.26 -20.75
CA HIS A 36 -1.14 18.57 -22.03
C HIS A 36 -1.43 17.07 -21.86
N LEU A 37 -0.84 16.43 -20.84
CA LEU A 37 -1.08 15.03 -20.47
C LEU A 37 -2.58 14.74 -20.29
N LYS A 38 -3.25 15.50 -19.42
CA LYS A 38 -4.70 15.38 -19.18
C LYS A 38 -5.51 15.48 -20.47
N ASN A 39 -5.22 16.49 -21.30
CA ASN A 39 -5.97 16.72 -22.53
C ASN A 39 -5.77 15.59 -23.54
N ARG A 40 -4.58 15.00 -23.62
CA ARG A 40 -4.31 13.85 -24.49
C ARG A 40 -4.99 12.58 -23.99
N LEU A 41 -4.92 12.30 -22.69
CA LEU A 41 -5.56 11.12 -22.10
C LEU A 41 -7.09 11.14 -22.25
N LYS A 42 -7.72 12.32 -22.22
CA LYS A 42 -9.17 12.49 -22.48
C LYS A 42 -9.61 12.12 -23.90
N LEU A 43 -8.69 12.04 -24.85
CA LEU A 43 -8.97 11.68 -26.25
C LEU A 43 -8.79 10.17 -26.50
N VAL A 44 -8.25 9.44 -25.53
CA VAL A 44 -8.03 8.00 -25.63
C VAL A 44 -9.35 7.30 -25.33
N ASP A 45 -9.66 6.26 -26.09
CA ASP A 45 -10.80 5.40 -25.80
C ASP A 45 -10.68 4.81 -24.38
N TRP A 46 -11.80 4.72 -23.67
CA TRP A 46 -11.76 4.32 -22.26
C TRP A 46 -11.35 2.86 -22.08
N GLU A 47 -11.69 1.95 -22.99
CA GLU A 47 -11.28 0.55 -22.92
C GLU A 47 -9.77 0.45 -23.11
N GLN A 48 -9.24 1.17 -24.11
CA GLN A 48 -7.80 1.26 -24.33
C GLN A 48 -7.09 1.87 -23.11
N LEU A 49 -7.64 2.93 -22.52
CA LEU A 49 -7.08 3.59 -21.35
C LEU A 49 -7.03 2.63 -20.15
N VAL A 50 -8.10 1.87 -19.91
CA VAL A 50 -8.14 0.85 -18.85
C VAL A 50 -7.12 -0.26 -19.11
N GLN A 51 -7.04 -0.78 -20.33
CA GLN A 51 -6.09 -1.84 -20.68
C GLN A 51 -4.63 -1.39 -20.47
N ILE A 52 -4.26 -0.23 -21.00
CA ILE A 52 -2.88 0.26 -20.92
C ILE A 52 -2.52 0.71 -19.49
N SER A 53 -3.45 1.35 -18.78
CA SER A 53 -3.21 1.71 -17.38
C SER A 53 -3.09 0.49 -16.47
N THR A 54 -3.77 -0.61 -16.78
CA THR A 54 -3.62 -1.89 -16.06
C THR A 54 -2.21 -2.48 -16.24
N ILE A 55 -1.60 -2.31 -17.42
CA ILE A 55 -0.21 -2.73 -17.66
C ILE A 55 0.76 -1.89 -16.83
N ALA A 56 0.61 -0.56 -16.84
CA ALA A 56 1.43 0.34 -16.03
C ALA A 56 1.28 0.05 -14.52
N TYR A 57 0.05 -0.13 -14.06
CA TYR A 57 -0.29 -0.54 -12.70
C TYR A 57 0.42 -1.83 -12.31
N SER A 58 0.30 -2.88 -13.14
CA SER A 58 0.87 -4.20 -12.87
C SER A 58 2.40 -4.16 -12.77
N ARG A 59 3.06 -3.34 -13.58
CA ARG A 59 4.51 -3.13 -13.49
C ARG A 59 4.92 -2.48 -12.17
N LEU A 60 4.23 -1.43 -11.76
CA LEU A 60 4.56 -0.68 -10.54
C LEU A 60 4.25 -1.47 -9.26
N VAL A 61 3.12 -2.18 -9.23
CA VAL A 61 2.76 -3.04 -8.09
C VAL A 61 3.64 -4.29 -8.07
N GLY A 62 3.91 -4.92 -9.22
CA GLY A 62 4.79 -6.09 -9.31
C GLY A 62 6.24 -5.79 -8.93
N ALA A 63 6.76 -4.60 -9.23
CA ALA A 63 8.12 -4.21 -8.87
C ALA A 63 8.31 -4.11 -7.35
N ASN A 64 7.28 -3.64 -6.63
CA ASN A 64 7.30 -3.58 -5.17
C ASN A 64 5.86 -3.57 -4.63
N PRO A 65 5.31 -4.75 -4.29
CA PRO A 65 3.98 -4.88 -3.76
C PRO A 65 3.93 -4.61 -2.25
N VAL A 66 5.04 -4.39 -1.54
CA VAL A 66 4.98 -3.95 -0.13
C VAL A 66 4.62 -2.46 0.00
N GLN A 67 4.67 -1.71 -1.09
CA GLN A 67 4.36 -0.27 -1.16
C GLN A 67 2.93 0.04 -1.64
N GLY A 68 1.99 -0.88 -1.50
CA GLY A 68 0.60 -0.63 -1.86
C GLY A 68 0.33 -0.46 -3.35
N LEU A 69 -0.85 0.09 -3.65
CA LEU A 69 -1.40 0.18 -5.00
C LEU A 69 -0.87 1.38 -5.78
N ALA A 70 -0.83 1.28 -7.11
CA ALA A 70 -0.41 2.40 -7.96
C ALA A 70 -1.53 3.43 -8.20
N PHE A 71 -2.79 2.98 -8.24
CA PHE A 71 -3.98 3.83 -8.23
C PHE A 71 -4.78 3.58 -6.95
N ALA A 72 -4.89 4.60 -6.12
CA ALA A 72 -5.59 4.64 -4.84
C ALA A 72 -5.88 6.11 -4.51
N PRO A 73 -6.56 6.43 -3.39
CA PRO A 73 -6.63 7.81 -2.92
C PRO A 73 -5.24 8.46 -2.80
N VAL A 74 -5.17 9.77 -3.01
CA VAL A 74 -3.93 10.56 -2.95
C VAL A 74 -4.12 11.74 -2.02
N ILE A 75 -3.00 12.31 -1.54
CA ILE A 75 -3.04 13.61 -0.86
C ILE A 75 -3.12 14.69 -1.93
N GLU A 76 -4.25 15.38 -1.97
CA GLU A 76 -4.57 16.43 -2.94
C GLU A 76 -3.94 17.77 -2.53
N PRO A 77 -3.52 18.60 -3.50
CA PRO A 77 -3.24 20.00 -3.23
C PRO A 77 -4.51 20.71 -2.76
N ASN A 78 -4.36 21.72 -1.91
CA ASN A 78 -5.52 22.45 -1.41
C ASN A 78 -6.20 23.25 -2.54
N HIS A 79 -7.44 22.91 -2.87
CA HIS A 79 -8.29 23.62 -3.81
C HIS A 79 -9.78 23.40 -3.49
N PRO A 80 -10.71 24.22 -4.02
CA PRO A 80 -12.14 23.97 -3.89
C PRO A 80 -12.49 22.56 -4.39
N GLY A 81 -13.15 21.78 -3.54
CA GLY A 81 -13.55 20.40 -3.83
C GLY A 81 -12.50 19.33 -3.54
N ALA A 82 -11.32 19.67 -3.01
CA ALA A 82 -10.36 18.68 -2.53
C ALA A 82 -10.97 17.88 -1.37
N VAL A 83 -10.78 16.55 -1.37
CA VAL A 83 -11.37 15.65 -0.37
C VAL A 83 -10.34 15.28 0.70
N ILE A 84 -9.13 14.88 0.29
CA ILE A 84 -8.07 14.44 1.20
C ILE A 84 -6.84 15.32 1.02
N THR A 85 -6.57 16.22 1.95
CA THR A 85 -5.45 17.19 1.86
C THR A 85 -4.35 16.98 2.90
N ARG A 86 -4.52 16.01 3.81
CA ARG A 86 -3.57 15.66 4.86
C ARG A 86 -3.41 14.15 4.94
N THR A 87 -2.26 13.71 5.45
CA THR A 87 -2.02 12.27 5.61
C THR A 87 -2.95 11.66 6.66
N PRO A 88 -3.26 10.36 6.56
CA PRO A 88 -3.99 9.64 7.60
C PRO A 88 -3.39 9.84 9.00
N ASP A 89 -2.06 9.86 9.10
CA ASP A 89 -1.35 10.08 10.35
C ASP A 89 -1.56 11.49 10.92
N ASP A 90 -1.53 12.52 10.08
CA ASP A 90 -1.81 13.90 10.53
C ASP A 90 -3.24 14.02 11.08
N VAL A 91 -4.21 13.45 10.38
CA VAL A 91 -5.63 13.49 10.76
C VAL A 91 -5.89 12.71 12.05
N LEU A 92 -5.39 11.48 12.14
CA LEU A 92 -5.59 10.62 13.31
C LEU A 92 -4.89 11.18 14.55
N ASN A 93 -3.65 11.65 14.44
CA ASN A 93 -2.90 12.14 15.59
C ASN A 93 -3.38 13.51 16.08
N SER A 94 -4.04 14.32 15.23
CA SER A 94 -4.64 15.59 15.64
C SER A 94 -6.04 15.45 16.26
N GLY A 95 -6.67 14.28 16.13
CA GLY A 95 -8.06 14.07 16.55
C GLY A 95 -9.08 14.74 15.62
N ASP A 96 -8.65 15.22 14.45
CA ASP A 96 -9.47 15.98 13.51
C ASP A 96 -10.26 15.06 12.56
N PHE A 97 -11.04 14.18 13.17
CA PHE A 97 -11.94 13.24 12.52
C PHE A 97 -13.24 13.14 13.31
N ASN A 98 -14.25 12.46 12.74
CA ASN A 98 -15.54 12.33 13.42
C ASN A 98 -15.42 11.49 14.71
N LEU A 99 -15.70 12.11 15.87
CA LEU A 99 -15.54 11.50 17.20
C LEU A 99 -16.76 10.67 17.62
N THR A 100 -17.16 9.71 16.78
CA THR A 100 -18.21 8.74 17.10
C THR A 100 -17.60 7.43 17.59
N PRO A 101 -18.30 6.62 18.41
CA PRO A 101 -17.83 5.29 18.76
C PRO A 101 -17.57 4.43 17.51
N MET A 102 -16.45 3.71 17.50
CA MET A 102 -15.99 2.94 16.35
C MET A 102 -16.01 1.44 16.66
N LEU A 103 -16.53 0.63 15.75
CA LEU A 103 -16.30 -0.82 15.74
C LEU A 103 -15.31 -1.15 14.61
N MET A 104 -14.20 -1.79 14.96
CA MET A 104 -13.17 -2.14 13.99
C MET A 104 -12.43 -3.43 14.31
N GLY A 105 -11.79 -4.02 13.31
CA GLY A 105 -11.08 -5.27 13.49
C GLY A 105 -10.57 -5.86 12.17
N TYR A 106 -10.04 -7.07 12.26
CA TYR A 106 -9.46 -7.83 11.16
C TYR A 106 -9.68 -9.34 11.37
N ASN A 107 -9.39 -10.14 10.36
CA ASN A 107 -9.43 -11.60 10.40
C ASN A 107 -8.09 -12.18 10.86
N SER A 108 -8.09 -13.31 11.56
CA SER A 108 -6.84 -13.99 11.99
C SER A 108 -5.92 -14.39 10.82
N MET A 109 -6.45 -14.49 9.59
CA MET A 109 -5.76 -14.98 8.39
C MET A 109 -5.99 -14.09 7.16
N GLU A 110 -5.87 -12.76 7.28
CA GLU A 110 -6.12 -11.81 6.17
C GLU A 110 -5.29 -12.06 4.89
N GLY A 111 -4.12 -12.69 5.01
CA GLY A 111 -3.23 -12.92 3.87
C GLY A 111 -3.66 -14.07 2.94
N VAL A 112 -4.62 -14.92 3.32
CA VAL A 112 -4.96 -16.17 2.59
C VAL A 112 -5.53 -15.91 1.19
N ASP A 113 -6.42 -14.92 1.04
CA ASP A 113 -7.09 -14.60 -0.23
C ASP A 113 -6.66 -13.23 -0.77
N PHE A 114 -5.37 -12.91 -0.62
CA PHE A 114 -4.88 -11.58 -0.96
C PHE A 114 -4.75 -11.36 -2.49
N PRO A 115 -5.43 -10.39 -3.14
CA PRO A 115 -5.51 -10.31 -4.61
C PRO A 115 -4.19 -10.14 -5.37
N LEU A 116 -3.10 -9.75 -4.70
CA LEU A 116 -1.79 -9.54 -5.32
C LEU A 116 -0.85 -10.76 -5.15
N GLN A 117 -1.40 -11.97 -5.04
CA GLN A 117 -0.63 -13.21 -4.83
C GLN A 117 0.55 -13.36 -5.79
N VAL A 118 0.28 -13.18 -7.08
CA VAL A 118 1.29 -13.30 -8.14
C VAL A 118 2.40 -12.27 -8.00
N ALA A 119 2.06 -11.01 -7.68
CA ALA A 119 3.04 -9.96 -7.48
C ALA A 119 3.97 -10.27 -6.30
N PHE A 120 3.41 -10.73 -5.19
CA PHE A 120 4.18 -11.13 -4.02
C PHE A 120 5.04 -12.38 -4.27
N SER A 121 4.57 -13.32 -5.10
CA SER A 121 5.34 -14.51 -5.50
C SER A 121 6.68 -14.17 -6.12
N THR A 122 6.68 -13.34 -7.15
CA THR A 122 7.92 -12.91 -7.80
C THR A 122 8.74 -12.01 -6.87
N TYR A 123 8.06 -11.17 -6.10
CA TYR A 123 8.73 -10.23 -5.20
C TYR A 123 9.56 -10.95 -4.13
N PHE A 124 9.01 -11.96 -3.47
CA PHE A 124 9.72 -12.68 -2.42
C PHE A 124 11.00 -13.34 -2.91
N THR A 125 10.97 -13.94 -4.10
CA THR A 125 12.16 -14.52 -4.74
C THR A 125 13.26 -13.48 -4.94
N ILE A 126 12.91 -12.25 -5.35
CA ILE A 126 13.87 -11.17 -5.55
C ILE A 126 14.39 -10.65 -4.20
N THR A 127 13.50 -10.41 -3.22
CA THR A 127 13.88 -9.88 -1.90
C THR A 127 14.64 -10.88 -1.04
N GLN A 128 14.64 -12.18 -1.34
CA GLN A 128 15.53 -13.11 -0.65
C GLN A 128 17.00 -12.80 -0.87
N LEU A 129 17.34 -12.20 -2.01
CA LEU A 129 18.69 -11.74 -2.34
C LEU A 129 19.05 -10.46 -1.56
N ALA A 130 18.06 -9.66 -1.15
CA ALA A 130 18.20 -8.40 -0.41
C ALA A 130 16.99 -8.18 0.52
N SER A 131 17.16 -8.51 1.81
CA SER A 131 16.11 -8.48 2.84
C SER A 131 15.53 -7.09 3.10
N GLU A 132 16.26 -6.04 2.71
CA GLU A 132 15.81 -4.64 2.71
C GLU A 132 14.46 -4.46 1.99
N GLY A 133 14.17 -5.28 0.98
CA GLY A 133 12.91 -5.23 0.25
C GLY A 133 11.69 -5.62 1.10
N LEU A 134 11.87 -6.33 2.21
CA LEU A 134 10.77 -6.65 3.14
C LEU A 134 10.37 -5.45 4.00
N VAL A 135 11.16 -4.38 4.01
CA VAL A 135 10.87 -3.22 4.86
C VAL A 135 9.85 -2.30 4.17
N PRO A 136 8.70 -2.00 4.79
CA PRO A 136 7.75 -1.05 4.24
C PRO A 136 8.36 0.35 4.19
N LYS A 137 8.14 1.09 3.10
CA LYS A 137 8.61 2.48 2.99
C LYS A 137 8.04 3.40 4.06
N SER A 138 6.89 3.06 4.65
CA SER A 138 6.28 3.82 5.73
C SER A 138 7.15 3.88 6.99
N PHE A 139 8.15 2.99 7.14
CA PHE A 139 9.10 3.05 8.25
C PHE A 139 10.07 4.23 8.14
N ASN A 140 10.16 4.86 6.95
CA ASN A 140 10.98 6.04 6.68
C ASN A 140 12.46 5.88 7.10
N ILE A 141 13.02 4.67 6.92
CA ILE A 141 14.43 4.37 7.22
C ILE A 141 15.29 4.81 6.03
N THR A 142 16.18 5.78 6.26
CA THR A 142 17.12 6.29 5.24
C THR A 142 18.53 5.73 5.38
N ASP A 143 18.89 5.24 6.56
CA ASP A 143 20.19 4.61 6.80
C ASP A 143 20.20 3.19 6.21
N PRO A 144 21.06 2.91 5.21
CA PRO A 144 21.11 1.58 4.58
C PRO A 144 21.54 0.47 5.53
N VAL A 145 22.34 0.76 6.58
CA VAL A 145 22.73 -0.26 7.56
C VAL A 145 21.52 -0.66 8.39
N LEU A 146 20.81 0.32 8.96
CA LEU A 146 19.58 0.08 9.70
C LEU A 146 18.50 -0.57 8.84
N LEU A 147 18.37 -0.17 7.57
CA LEU A 147 17.42 -0.77 6.63
C LEU A 147 17.69 -2.27 6.46
N LYS A 148 18.96 -2.64 6.33
CA LYS A 148 19.38 -4.04 6.26
C LYS A 148 19.09 -4.79 7.56
N GLU A 149 19.44 -4.22 8.70
CA GLU A 149 19.18 -4.84 10.00
C GLU A 149 17.69 -5.12 10.21
N VAL A 150 16.82 -4.14 9.93
CA VAL A 150 15.36 -4.31 10.02
C VAL A 150 14.86 -5.34 9.02
N GLY A 151 15.37 -5.33 7.78
CA GLY A 151 15.05 -6.32 6.76
C GLY A 151 15.40 -7.75 7.21
N ASP A 152 16.58 -7.94 7.80
CA ASP A 152 17.03 -9.24 8.32
C ASP A 152 16.17 -9.71 9.50
N VAL A 153 15.77 -8.79 10.40
CA VAL A 153 14.85 -9.10 11.50
C VAL A 153 13.48 -9.55 10.97
N LEU A 154 12.91 -8.83 9.99
CA LEU A 154 11.64 -9.22 9.37
C LEU A 154 11.76 -10.58 8.67
N LYS A 155 12.88 -10.79 7.96
CA LYS A 155 13.15 -12.08 7.29
C LYS A 155 13.17 -13.22 8.30
N ALA A 156 13.92 -13.08 9.39
CA ALA A 156 14.01 -14.10 10.43
C ALA A 156 12.67 -14.33 11.14
N TYR A 157 11.90 -13.27 11.42
CA TYR A 157 10.62 -13.37 12.12
C TYR A 157 9.56 -14.12 11.30
N TYR A 158 9.38 -13.76 10.03
CA TYR A 158 8.31 -14.33 9.19
C TYR A 158 8.72 -15.62 8.46
N PHE A 159 10.01 -15.76 8.14
CA PHE A 159 10.49 -16.83 7.26
C PHE A 159 11.56 -17.74 7.90
N GLY A 160 12.07 -17.40 9.09
CA GLY A 160 13.11 -18.18 9.77
C GLY A 160 14.38 -18.32 8.94
N ASP A 161 14.96 -19.53 8.95
CA ASP A 161 16.19 -19.87 8.24
C ASP A 161 15.96 -20.30 6.77
N LEU A 162 14.78 -20.03 6.21
CA LEU A 162 14.48 -20.45 4.85
C LEU A 162 15.40 -19.75 3.84
N SER A 163 16.08 -20.58 3.04
CA SER A 163 16.92 -20.15 1.92
C SER A 163 16.11 -19.68 0.72
N ALA A 164 14.86 -20.14 0.61
CA ALA A 164 13.88 -19.68 -0.35
C ALA A 164 12.45 -19.74 0.22
N VAL A 165 11.67 -18.71 -0.06
CA VAL A 165 10.24 -18.56 0.26
C VAL A 165 9.50 -18.33 -1.04
N THR A 166 8.52 -19.17 -1.31
CA THR A 166 7.55 -19.01 -2.39
C THR A 166 6.26 -18.45 -1.80
N PHE A 167 5.44 -17.79 -2.62
CA PHE A 167 4.12 -17.33 -2.16
C PHE A 167 3.20 -18.48 -1.74
N THR A 168 3.42 -19.67 -2.30
CA THR A 168 2.72 -20.89 -1.93
C THR A 168 3.09 -21.39 -0.54
N ASP A 169 4.14 -20.83 0.07
CA ASP A 169 4.49 -21.15 1.44
C ASP A 169 3.55 -20.38 2.38
N TYR A 170 2.87 -21.13 3.24
CA TYR A 170 1.96 -20.58 4.26
C TYR A 170 2.60 -19.48 5.13
N GLN A 171 3.92 -19.37 5.15
CA GLN A 171 4.68 -18.36 5.89
C GLN A 171 4.59 -16.94 5.29
N ALA A 172 4.23 -16.79 4.01
CA ALA A 172 3.97 -15.49 3.41
C ALA A 172 2.65 -14.87 3.89
N ILE A 173 1.68 -15.72 4.29
CA ILE A 173 0.33 -15.30 4.67
C ILE A 173 0.35 -14.38 5.91
N PRO A 174 1.03 -14.72 7.03
CA PRO A 174 1.15 -13.82 8.18
C PRO A 174 1.80 -12.48 7.84
N TYR A 175 2.90 -12.49 7.08
CA TYR A 175 3.60 -11.26 6.70
C TYR A 175 2.70 -10.32 5.89
N ILE A 176 1.99 -10.85 4.89
CA ILE A 176 1.07 -10.06 4.06
C ILE A 176 -0.10 -9.57 4.90
N GLY A 177 -0.71 -10.44 5.72
CA GLY A 177 -1.80 -10.07 6.62
C GLY A 177 -1.40 -8.93 7.56
N ASP A 178 -0.22 -9.04 8.15
CA ASP A 178 0.29 -8.03 9.08
C ASP A 178 0.54 -6.70 8.41
N LEU A 179 1.21 -6.74 7.25
CA LEU A 179 1.55 -5.55 6.47
C LEU A 179 0.33 -4.82 5.93
N TYR A 180 -0.66 -5.55 5.41
CA TYR A 180 -1.77 -4.94 4.66
C TYR A 180 -3.00 -4.62 5.51
N PHE A 181 -3.10 -5.19 6.71
CA PHE A 181 -4.32 -5.15 7.51
C PHE A 181 -4.04 -4.99 9.01
N VAL A 182 -3.30 -5.91 9.63
CA VAL A 182 -3.27 -6.04 11.11
C VAL A 182 -2.56 -4.88 11.77
N ILE A 183 -1.33 -4.56 11.35
CA ILE A 183 -0.51 -3.52 11.99
C ILE A 183 -1.26 -2.19 11.97
N ASP A 184 -1.79 -1.80 10.82
CA ASP A 184 -2.50 -0.53 10.66
C ASP A 184 -3.85 -0.51 11.37
N ALA A 185 -4.55 -1.65 11.47
CA ALA A 185 -5.78 -1.73 12.25
C ALA A 185 -5.50 -1.52 13.73
N ILE A 186 -4.46 -2.16 14.29
CA ILE A 186 -4.04 -1.99 15.68
C ILE A 186 -3.60 -0.55 15.94
N GLN A 187 -2.72 0.01 15.10
CA GLN A 187 -2.25 1.38 15.25
C GLN A 187 -3.39 2.39 15.19
N THR A 188 -4.30 2.24 14.22
CA THR A 188 -5.48 3.11 14.09
C THR A 188 -6.35 3.02 15.33
N ALA A 189 -6.61 1.81 15.85
CA ALA A 189 -7.40 1.63 17.06
C ALA A 189 -6.75 2.29 18.28
N GLN A 190 -5.43 2.13 18.46
CA GLN A 190 -4.66 2.74 19.55
C GLN A 190 -4.64 4.27 19.50
N ILE A 191 -4.57 4.87 18.31
CA ILE A 191 -4.60 6.32 18.14
C ILE A 191 -6.03 6.83 18.36
N ALA A 192 -7.01 6.23 17.68
CA ALA A 192 -8.41 6.65 17.77
C ALA A 192 -8.98 6.50 19.20
N SER A 193 -8.55 5.50 19.98
CA SER A 193 -8.98 5.30 21.37
C SER A 193 -8.57 6.44 22.31
N ARG A 194 -7.66 7.33 21.87
CA ARG A 194 -7.28 8.54 22.62
C ARG A 194 -8.35 9.64 22.52
N PHE A 195 -9.20 9.58 21.50
CA PHE A 195 -10.18 10.63 21.18
C PHE A 195 -11.64 10.15 21.22
N THR A 196 -11.89 8.87 20.95
CA THR A 196 -13.25 8.28 20.95
C THR A 196 -13.24 6.83 21.43
N LYS A 197 -14.41 6.26 21.72
CA LYS A 197 -14.54 4.86 22.13
C LYS A 197 -14.29 3.93 20.93
N VAL A 198 -13.41 2.96 21.09
CA VAL A 198 -13.11 1.94 20.08
C VAL A 198 -13.43 0.55 20.62
N PHE A 199 -14.27 -0.19 19.88
CA PHE A 199 -14.50 -1.61 20.07
C PHE A 199 -13.68 -2.37 19.03
N PHE A 200 -12.77 -3.22 19.48
CA PHE A 200 -11.83 -3.93 18.63
C PHE A 200 -12.16 -5.42 18.58
N TYR A 201 -12.24 -6.01 17.38
CA TYR A 201 -12.48 -7.43 17.19
C TYR A 201 -11.35 -8.10 16.39
N VAL A 202 -11.16 -9.39 16.65
CA VAL A 202 -10.42 -10.30 15.77
C VAL A 202 -11.38 -11.43 15.41
N PHE A 203 -11.63 -11.63 14.12
CA PHE A 203 -12.51 -12.69 13.63
C PHE A 203 -11.67 -13.92 13.26
N SER A 204 -12.07 -15.10 13.74
CA SER A 204 -11.31 -16.36 13.61
C SER A 204 -12.21 -17.52 13.26
#